data_AF-A0A350DAH9-F1
#
_entry.id   AF-A0A350DAH9-F1
#
_cell.length_a   1.000
_cell.length_b   1.000
_cell.length_c   1.000
_cell.angle_alpha   90.00
_cell.angle_beta   90.00
_cell.angle_gamma   90.00
#
_symmetry.space_group_name_H-M   'P 1'
#
loop_
_entity.id
_entity.type
_entity.pdbx_description
1 polymer ?
#
loop_
_entity_poly.entity_id
_entity_poly.type
_entity_poly.pdbx_seq_one_letter_code
_entity_poly.pdbx_strand_id
1 'polypeptide(L)'
;MRGILPIILLVGLIITLIVSGLLWLDHMGVISFKENVYPRMAKLPFLGRFMTPPDYTWEDFREEELRKLSDAVTLRLEELRVKEEESGRREAELKRREEELAQREGSLVDKTRAFEEHTAQYEDEKKRLNKLVRYYENMKPDAAARILAEMDDLDTIEILQRMKDESVSAILMKMDPKRAGELSNKMAR
;
A
#
# COMPACT_ATOMS: atom_id res chain seq x y z
N MET A 1 -81.87 8.09 -53.67
CA MET A 1 -80.55 8.29 -53.03
C MET A 1 -79.82 6.95 -52.83
N ARG A 2 -79.49 6.21 -53.90
CA ARG A 2 -78.76 4.92 -53.81
C ARG A 2 -77.40 4.91 -54.54
N GLY A 3 -77.06 5.96 -55.29
CA GLY A 3 -75.81 6.03 -56.07
C GLY A 3 -74.63 6.75 -55.41
N ILE A 4 -74.86 7.51 -54.33
CA ILE A 4 -73.82 8.37 -53.72
C ILE A 4 -73.03 7.63 -52.63
N LEU A 5 -73.67 6.68 -51.94
CA LEU A 5 -73.04 5.89 -50.86
C LEU A 5 -71.77 5.13 -51.29
N PRO A 6 -71.74 4.39 -52.43
CA PRO A 6 -70.52 3.70 -52.84
C PRO A 6 -69.39 4.67 -53.21
N ILE A 7 -69.72 5.85 -53.73
CA ILE A 7 -68.73 6.88 -54.08
C ILE A 7 -68.07 7.43 -52.82
N ILE A 8 -68.85 7.74 -51.78
CA ILE A 8 -68.31 8.22 -50.49
C ILE A 8 -67.42 7.16 -49.84
N LEU A 9 -67.83 5.89 -49.85
CA LEU A 9 -67.02 4.80 -49.31
C LEU A 9 -65.71 4.60 -50.08
N LEU A 10 -65.75 4.74 -51.40
CA LEU A 10 -64.58 4.60 -52.26
C LEU A 10 -63.59 5.76 -52.05
N VAL A 11 -64.09 6.99 -51.91
CA VAL A 11 -63.24 8.16 -51.57
C VAL A 11 -62.63 8.01 -50.19
N GLY A 12 -63.40 7.55 -49.19
CA GLY A 12 -62.88 7.28 -47.85
C GLY A 12 -61.77 6.22 -47.84
N LEU A 13 -61.95 5.13 -48.60
CA LEU A 13 -60.95 4.07 -48.76
C LEU A 13 -59.67 4.56 -49.45
N ILE A 14 -59.80 5.42 -50.46
CA ILE A 14 -58.63 6.03 -51.12
C ILE A 14 -57.87 6.91 -50.12
N ILE A 15 -58.57 7.71 -49.31
CA ILE A 15 -57.92 8.57 -48.30
C ILE A 15 -57.17 7.71 -47.28
N THR A 16 -57.76 6.62 -46.78
CA THR A 16 -57.08 5.74 -45.82
C THR A 16 -55.88 5.03 -46.42
N LEU A 17 -55.95 4.60 -47.69
CA LEU A 17 -54.82 4.02 -48.42
C LEU A 17 -53.68 5.02 -48.62
N ILE A 18 -54.00 6.27 -48.99
CA ILE A 18 -53.01 7.33 -49.17
C ILE A 18 -52.33 7.66 -47.83
N VAL A 19 -53.11 7.82 -46.75
CA VAL A 19 -52.58 8.11 -45.42
C VAL A 19 -51.70 6.97 -44.92
N SER A 20 -52.15 5.72 -45.08
CA SER A 20 -51.37 4.55 -44.65
C SER A 20 -50.09 4.38 -45.46
N GLY A 21 -50.15 4.62 -46.78
CA GLY A 21 -48.97 4.57 -47.65
C GLY A 21 -47.95 5.66 -47.31
N LEU A 22 -48.41 6.88 -47.02
CA LEU A 22 -47.55 7.98 -46.56
C LEU A 22 -46.85 7.64 -45.23
N LEU A 23 -47.59 7.06 -44.27
CA LEU A 23 -47.03 6.64 -42.97
C LEU A 23 -45.99 5.52 -43.14
N TRP A 24 -46.22 4.58 -44.07
CA TRP A 24 -45.28 3.48 -44.31
C TRP A 24 -43.99 3.95 -45.00
N LEU A 25 -44.08 4.90 -45.93
CA LEU A 25 -42.92 5.50 -46.59
C LEU A 25 -42.05 6.33 -45.63
N ASP A 26 -42.68 6.99 -44.65
CA ASP A 26 -41.97 7.69 -43.55
C ASP A 26 -41.26 6.68 -42.63
N HIS A 27 -41.93 5.57 -42.28
CA HIS A 27 -41.31 4.48 -41.49
C HIS A 27 -40.08 3.86 -42.16
N MET A 28 -40.05 3.80 -43.50
CA MET A 28 -38.89 3.31 -44.27
C MET A 28 -37.76 4.35 -44.40
N GLY A 29 -37.92 5.59 -43.92
CA GLY A 29 -36.90 6.64 -43.96
C GLY A 29 -36.57 7.15 -45.38
N VAL A 30 -37.41 6.83 -46.38
CA VAL A 30 -37.19 7.20 -47.79
C VAL A 30 -37.60 8.66 -48.06
N ILE A 31 -38.53 9.20 -47.27
CA ILE A 31 -39.03 10.58 -47.37
C ILE A 31 -39.08 11.20 -45.97
N SER A 32 -38.34 12.29 -45.75
CA SER A 32 -38.46 13.11 -44.53
C SER A 32 -39.76 13.91 -44.56
N PHE A 33 -40.84 13.40 -43.93
CA PHE A 33 -42.15 14.04 -43.95
C PHE A 33 -42.12 15.50 -43.47
N LYS A 34 -41.31 15.76 -42.44
CA LYS A 34 -41.16 17.07 -41.81
C LYS A 34 -40.46 18.11 -42.71
N GLU A 35 -39.59 17.67 -43.63
CA GLU A 35 -38.67 18.56 -44.36
C GLU A 35 -39.19 18.93 -45.77
N ASN A 36 -39.81 17.97 -46.48
CA ASN A 36 -40.26 18.18 -47.86
C ASN A 36 -41.79 18.27 -48.03
N VAL A 37 -42.57 17.63 -47.15
CA VAL A 37 -44.04 17.53 -47.27
C VAL A 37 -44.73 18.60 -46.44
N TYR A 38 -44.28 18.80 -45.20
CA TYR A 38 -44.79 19.81 -44.27
C TYR A 38 -44.81 21.24 -44.85
N PRO A 39 -43.72 21.79 -45.42
CA PRO A 39 -43.72 23.15 -45.98
C PRO A 39 -44.58 23.30 -47.25
N ARG A 40 -44.96 22.21 -47.93
CA ARG A 40 -45.87 22.24 -49.08
C ARG A 40 -47.34 22.16 -48.65
N MET A 41 -47.64 21.38 -47.62
CA MET A 41 -48.99 21.31 -47.03
C MET A 41 -49.35 22.58 -46.26
N ALA A 42 -48.39 23.21 -45.60
CA ALA A 42 -48.57 24.49 -44.89
C ALA A 42 -48.96 25.66 -45.82
N LYS A 43 -48.77 25.53 -47.14
CA LYS A 43 -49.17 26.52 -48.16
C LYS A 43 -50.65 26.42 -48.57
N LEU A 44 -51.39 25.42 -48.09
CA LEU A 44 -52.81 25.27 -48.39
C LEU A 44 -53.66 26.11 -47.43
N PRO A 45 -54.57 26.95 -47.94
CA PRO A 45 -55.28 27.97 -47.16
C PRO A 45 -56.18 27.40 -46.04
N PHE A 46 -56.59 26.13 -46.12
CA PHE A 46 -57.45 25.48 -45.10
C PHE A 46 -56.68 24.65 -44.07
N LEU A 47 -55.54 24.04 -44.44
CA LEU A 47 -54.77 23.18 -43.53
C LEU A 47 -53.72 23.95 -42.72
N GLY A 48 -53.23 25.09 -43.21
CA GLY A 48 -52.19 25.87 -42.54
C GLY A 48 -52.58 26.41 -41.16
N ARG A 49 -53.89 26.59 -40.87
CA ARG A 49 -54.38 27.11 -39.58
C ARG A 49 -54.32 26.09 -38.43
N PHE A 50 -54.22 24.80 -38.74
CA PHE A 50 -54.22 23.70 -37.75
C PHE A 50 -52.83 23.07 -37.55
N MET A 51 -51.80 23.56 -38.24
CA MET A 51 -50.44 23.05 -38.17
C MET A 51 -49.50 24.13 -37.63
N THR A 52 -49.39 24.25 -36.30
CA THR A 52 -48.22 24.88 -35.67
C THR A 52 -47.05 23.89 -35.73
N PRO A 53 -45.88 24.28 -36.27
CA PRO A 53 -44.70 23.41 -36.21
C PRO A 53 -44.40 23.13 -34.73
N PRO A 54 -44.20 21.87 -34.33
CA PRO A 54 -43.79 21.58 -32.96
C PRO A 54 -42.44 22.26 -32.70
N ASP A 55 -42.38 23.05 -31.62
CA ASP A 55 -41.24 23.87 -31.18
C ASP A 55 -40.05 23.02 -30.68
N TYR A 56 -40.10 21.69 -30.89
CA TYR A 56 -39.05 20.73 -30.59
C TYR A 56 -38.76 19.90 -31.84
N THR A 57 -37.48 19.88 -32.23
CA THR A 57 -36.97 19.03 -33.31
C THR A 57 -36.26 17.80 -32.74
N TRP A 58 -36.15 16.74 -33.54
CA TRP A 58 -35.39 15.54 -33.17
C TRP A 58 -33.88 15.82 -33.02
N GLU A 59 -33.42 16.96 -33.55
CA GLU A 59 -32.05 17.44 -33.45
C GLU A 59 -31.78 18.00 -32.04
N ASP A 60 -32.72 18.78 -31.48
CA ASP A 60 -32.64 19.27 -30.09
C ASP A 60 -32.56 18.12 -29.07
N PHE A 61 -33.33 17.05 -29.29
CA PHE A 61 -33.28 15.85 -28.45
C PHE A 61 -31.91 15.16 -28.52
N ARG A 62 -31.34 15.07 -29.72
CA ARG A 62 -30.02 14.46 -29.95
C ARG A 62 -28.90 15.29 -29.35
N GLU A 63 -28.96 16.61 -29.44
CA GLU A 63 -28.00 17.52 -28.81
C GLU A 63 -28.04 17.42 -27.28
N GLU A 64 -29.22 17.34 -26.68
CA GLU A 64 -29.35 17.16 -25.23
C GLU A 64 -28.77 15.80 -24.77
N GLU A 65 -29.01 14.73 -25.53
CA GLU A 65 -28.44 13.40 -25.26
C GLU A 65 -26.91 13.40 -25.40
N LEU A 66 -26.38 14.03 -26.45
CA LEU A 66 -24.93 14.22 -26.64
C LEU A 66 -24.30 15.03 -25.50
N ARG A 67 -24.98 16.08 -25.03
CA ARG A 67 -24.52 16.88 -23.89
C ARG A 67 -24.46 16.01 -22.62
N LYS A 68 -25.53 15.26 -22.32
CA LYS A 68 -25.57 14.35 -21.16
C LYS A 68 -24.46 13.31 -21.22
N LEU A 69 -24.19 12.74 -22.40
CA LEU A 69 -23.11 11.80 -22.60
C LEU A 69 -21.74 12.45 -22.39
N SER A 70 -21.52 13.64 -22.95
CA SER A 70 -20.29 14.42 -22.76
C SER A 70 -20.04 14.75 -21.29
N ASP A 71 -21.06 15.18 -20.57
CA ASP A 71 -20.99 15.47 -19.13
C ASP A 71 -20.65 14.20 -18.33
N ALA A 72 -21.30 13.07 -18.65
CA ALA A 72 -21.02 11.78 -18.02
C ALA A 72 -19.58 11.30 -18.28
N VAL A 73 -19.09 11.45 -19.50
CA VAL A 73 -17.70 11.11 -19.86
C VAL A 73 -16.73 12.02 -19.10
N THR A 74 -17.00 13.32 -19.04
CA THR A 74 -16.15 14.28 -18.33
C THR A 74 -16.08 13.98 -16.85
N LEU A 75 -17.23 13.70 -16.21
CA LEU A 75 -17.28 13.29 -14.81
C LEU A 75 -16.48 12.01 -14.58
N ARG A 76 -16.62 11.02 -15.47
CA ARG A 76 -15.90 9.76 -15.35
C ARG A 76 -14.40 9.91 -15.52
N LEU A 77 -13.96 10.78 -16.43
CA LEU A 77 -12.55 11.10 -16.61
C LEU A 77 -11.96 11.74 -15.36
N GLU A 78 -12.68 12.67 -14.73
CA GLU A 78 -12.22 13.31 -13.49
C GLU A 78 -12.15 12.30 -12.33
N GLU A 79 -13.15 11.42 -12.19
CA GLU A 79 -13.09 10.31 -11.22
C GLU A 79 -11.88 9.40 -11.43
N LEU A 80 -11.60 9.04 -12.68
CA LEU A 80 -10.44 8.22 -13.03
C LEU A 80 -9.14 8.94 -12.71
N ARG A 81 -9.04 10.23 -13.04
CA ARG A 81 -7.87 11.06 -12.74
C ARG A 81 -7.56 11.11 -11.24
N VAL A 82 -8.59 11.30 -10.41
CA VAL A 82 -8.45 11.29 -8.94
C VAL A 82 -8.00 9.92 -8.44
N LYS A 83 -8.57 8.83 -8.97
CA LYS A 83 -8.19 7.46 -8.59
C LYS A 83 -6.76 7.13 -9.00
N GLU A 84 -6.33 7.56 -10.17
CA GLU A 84 -4.99 7.34 -10.68
C GLU A 84 -3.95 8.11 -9.86
N GLU A 85 -4.26 9.36 -9.47
CA GLU A 85 -3.44 10.13 -8.54
C GLU A 85 -3.37 9.47 -7.15
N GLU A 86 -4.50 8.98 -6.62
CA GLU A 86 -4.53 8.27 -5.35
C GLU A 86 -3.72 6.96 -5.40
N SER A 87 -3.84 6.19 -6.49
CA SER A 87 -3.06 4.97 -6.69
C SER A 87 -1.57 5.29 -6.76
N GLY A 88 -1.17 6.30 -7.53
CA GLY A 88 0.22 6.73 -7.63
C GLY A 88 0.79 7.19 -6.28
N ARG A 89 0.01 7.88 -5.46
CA ARG A 89 0.41 8.25 -4.09
C ARG A 89 0.60 7.04 -3.20
N ARG A 90 -0.32 6.07 -3.24
CA ARG A 90 -0.24 4.82 -2.45
C ARG A 90 0.96 3.98 -2.88
N GLU A 91 1.22 3.85 -4.18
CA GLU A 91 2.38 3.13 -4.71
C GLU A 91 3.70 3.78 -4.27
N ALA A 92 3.79 5.11 -4.33
CA ALA A 92 4.95 5.84 -3.84
C ALA A 92 5.17 5.67 -2.32
N GLU A 93 4.09 5.65 -1.53
CA GLU A 93 4.16 5.39 -0.09
C GLU A 93 4.61 3.96 0.19
N LEU A 94 4.03 2.97 -0.49
CA LEU A 94 4.41 1.56 -0.35
C LEU A 94 5.88 1.35 -0.67
N LYS A 95 6.36 1.92 -1.77
CA LYS A 95 7.78 1.83 -2.15
C LYS A 95 8.70 2.41 -1.07
N ARG A 96 8.35 3.57 -0.50
CA ARG A 96 9.12 4.16 0.62
C ARG A 96 9.13 3.26 1.86
N ARG A 97 7.99 2.66 2.19
CA ARG A 97 7.89 1.72 3.31
C ARG A 97 8.69 0.45 3.07
N GLU A 98 8.68 -0.08 1.85
CA GLU A 98 9.50 -1.24 1.45
C GLU A 98 10.99 -0.93 1.59
N GLU A 99 11.45 0.23 1.12
CA GLU A 99 12.84 0.68 1.28
C GLU A 99 13.22 0.85 2.76
N GLU A 100 12.34 1.43 3.59
CA GLU A 100 12.57 1.58 5.03
C GLU A 100 12.63 0.22 5.74
N LEU A 101 11.73 -0.70 5.40
CA LEU A 101 11.73 -2.06 5.96
C LEU A 101 13.00 -2.81 5.58
N ALA A 102 13.43 -2.75 4.32
CA ALA A 102 14.67 -3.38 3.88
C ALA A 102 15.90 -2.84 4.64
N GLN A 103 15.95 -1.51 4.90
CA GLN A 103 17.01 -0.91 5.71
C GLN A 103 16.97 -1.38 7.18
N ARG A 104 15.77 -1.46 7.77
CA ARG A 104 15.59 -1.93 9.14
C ARG A 104 15.98 -3.40 9.29
N GLU A 105 15.58 -4.24 8.35
CA GLU A 105 15.96 -5.66 8.32
C GLU A 105 17.47 -5.81 8.23
N GLY A 106 18.14 -5.06 7.34
CA GLY A 106 19.61 -5.04 7.26
C GLY A 106 20.26 -4.66 8.59
N SER A 107 19.79 -3.58 9.23
CA SER A 107 20.32 -3.14 10.53
C SER A 107 20.10 -4.17 11.65
N LEU A 108 18.96 -4.87 11.65
CA LEU A 108 18.69 -5.93 12.61
C LEU A 108 19.62 -7.13 12.42
N VAL A 109 19.86 -7.54 11.17
CA VAL A 109 20.80 -8.62 10.86
C VAL A 109 22.21 -8.28 11.35
N ASP A 110 22.68 -7.05 11.11
CA ASP A 110 24.01 -6.64 11.56
C ASP A 110 24.12 -6.55 13.09
N LYS A 111 23.07 -6.05 13.76
CA LYS A 111 23.01 -6.04 15.23
C LYS A 111 22.99 -7.44 15.82
N THR A 112 22.22 -8.36 15.25
CA THR A 112 22.17 -9.75 15.70
C THR A 112 23.54 -10.40 15.52
N ARG A 113 24.20 -10.22 14.36
CA ARG A 113 25.54 -10.75 14.12
C ARG A 113 26.55 -10.22 15.15
N ALA A 114 26.58 -8.90 15.36
CA ALA A 114 27.47 -8.29 16.35
C ALA A 114 27.19 -8.81 17.77
N PHE A 115 25.92 -8.99 18.13
CA PHE A 115 25.54 -9.54 19.42
C PHE A 115 25.97 -11.00 19.58
N GLU A 116 25.80 -11.83 18.55
CA GLU A 116 26.25 -13.23 18.55
C GLU A 116 27.78 -13.33 18.66
N GLU A 117 28.51 -12.50 17.93
CA GLU A 117 29.98 -12.42 18.02
C GLU A 117 30.44 -12.02 19.42
N HIS A 118 29.85 -10.97 20.00
CA HIS A 118 30.15 -10.54 21.36
C HIS A 118 29.81 -11.62 22.40
N THR A 119 28.70 -12.32 22.21
CA THR A 119 28.30 -13.42 23.11
C THR A 119 29.27 -14.59 23.02
N ALA A 120 29.72 -14.94 21.81
CA ALA A 120 30.71 -16.00 21.60
C ALA A 120 32.06 -15.64 22.24
N GLN A 121 32.53 -14.40 22.05
CA GLN A 121 33.76 -13.90 22.67
C GLN A 121 33.68 -13.96 24.19
N TYR A 122 32.56 -13.51 24.76
CA TYR A 122 32.35 -13.53 26.20
C TYR A 122 32.34 -14.96 26.77
N GLU A 123 31.66 -15.90 26.11
CA GLU A 123 31.63 -17.30 26.54
C GLU A 123 33.00 -17.97 26.44
N ASP A 124 33.79 -17.65 25.41
CA ASP A 124 35.15 -18.19 25.27
C ASP A 124 36.13 -17.58 26.29
N GLU A 125 36.02 -16.29 26.59
CA GLU A 125 36.75 -15.64 27.66
C GLU A 125 36.40 -16.26 29.02
N LYS A 126 35.11 -16.44 29.30
CA LYS A 126 34.62 -17.11 30.51
C LYS A 126 35.15 -18.53 30.63
N LYS A 127 35.18 -19.32 29.55
CA LYS A 127 35.78 -20.67 29.56
C LYS A 127 37.28 -20.61 29.84
N ARG A 128 38.01 -19.67 29.23
CA ARG A 128 39.45 -19.47 29.45
C ARG A 128 39.72 -19.13 30.92
N LEU A 129 38.97 -18.18 31.47
CA LEU A 129 39.09 -17.75 32.84
C LEU A 129 38.75 -18.86 33.83
N ASN A 130 37.65 -19.58 33.62
CA ASN A 130 37.28 -20.74 34.46
C ASN A 130 38.32 -21.87 34.41
N LYS A 131 39.11 -21.97 33.33
CA LYS A 131 40.23 -22.90 33.23
C LYS A 131 41.41 -22.41 34.09
N LEU A 132 41.73 -21.13 34.04
CA LEU A 132 42.77 -20.51 34.87
C LEU A 132 42.43 -20.63 36.37
N VAL A 133 41.21 -20.28 36.76
CA VAL A 133 40.69 -20.45 38.12
C VAL A 133 40.94 -21.87 38.62
N ARG A 134 40.51 -22.88 37.85
CA ARG A 134 40.74 -24.29 38.21
C ARG A 134 42.22 -24.65 38.30
N TYR A 135 43.09 -24.08 37.46
CA TYR A 135 44.51 -24.35 37.54
C TYR A 135 45.14 -23.79 38.82
N TYR A 136 44.79 -22.57 39.20
CA TYR A 136 45.32 -21.96 40.41
C TYR A 136 44.69 -22.53 41.70
N GLU A 137 43.42 -22.93 41.69
CA GLU A 137 42.79 -23.64 42.82
C GLU A 137 43.47 -24.99 43.11
N ASN A 138 43.83 -25.74 42.07
CA ASN A 138 44.47 -27.05 42.22
C ASN A 138 46.00 -26.94 42.40
N MET A 139 46.56 -25.74 42.33
CA MET A 139 47.99 -25.51 42.52
C MET A 139 48.31 -25.39 44.02
N LYS A 140 49.54 -25.73 44.41
CA LYS A 140 50.00 -25.50 45.79
C LYS A 140 49.89 -24.00 46.12
N PRO A 141 49.33 -23.61 47.28
CA PRO A 141 49.06 -22.20 47.60
C PRO A 141 50.29 -21.29 47.52
N ASP A 142 51.46 -21.79 47.92
CA ASP A 142 52.72 -21.05 47.86
C ASP A 142 53.18 -20.76 46.42
N ALA A 143 52.97 -21.71 45.50
CA ALA A 143 53.31 -21.52 44.09
C ALA A 143 52.31 -20.59 43.39
N ALA A 144 51.02 -20.74 43.68
CA ALA A 144 49.98 -19.86 43.15
C ALA A 144 50.18 -18.41 43.63
N ALA A 145 50.53 -18.20 44.91
CA ALA A 145 50.80 -16.89 45.47
C ALA A 145 51.96 -16.16 44.77
N ARG A 146 53.05 -16.87 44.45
CA ARG A 146 54.18 -16.29 43.72
C ARG A 146 53.81 -15.87 42.31
N ILE A 147 53.07 -16.72 41.58
CA ILE A 147 52.67 -16.43 40.19
C ILE A 147 51.66 -15.28 40.14
N LEU A 148 50.64 -15.31 41.00
CA LEU A 148 49.60 -14.27 41.05
C LEU A 148 50.13 -12.94 41.60
N ALA A 149 51.19 -12.94 42.41
CA ALA A 149 51.83 -11.71 42.87
C ALA A 149 52.52 -10.93 41.74
N GLU A 150 52.99 -11.63 40.70
CA GLU A 150 53.64 -11.03 39.51
C GLU A 150 52.65 -10.67 38.39
N MET A 151 51.40 -11.12 38.49
CA MET A 151 50.34 -10.85 37.52
C MET A 151 49.70 -9.48 37.74
N ASP A 152 49.10 -8.91 36.69
CA ASP A 152 48.36 -7.65 36.77
C ASP A 152 47.22 -7.76 37.79
N ASP A 153 46.98 -6.66 38.49
CA ASP A 153 45.98 -6.61 39.57
C ASP A 153 44.58 -6.95 39.06
N LEU A 154 44.20 -6.48 37.87
CA LEU A 154 42.85 -6.71 37.32
C LEU A 154 42.64 -8.20 37.02
N ASP A 155 43.58 -8.84 36.33
CA ASP A 155 43.51 -10.26 36.00
C ASP A 155 43.55 -11.12 37.26
N THR A 156 44.41 -10.76 38.23
CA THR A 156 44.53 -11.47 39.50
C THR A 156 43.24 -11.39 40.30
N ILE A 157 42.66 -10.20 40.41
CA ILE A 157 41.37 -9.98 41.08
C ILE A 157 40.28 -10.80 40.39
N GLU A 158 40.24 -10.77 39.06
CA GLU A 158 39.21 -11.46 38.29
C GLU A 158 39.25 -12.99 38.50
N ILE A 159 40.46 -13.55 38.59
CA ILE A 159 40.69 -14.95 38.92
C ILE A 159 40.28 -15.23 40.37
N LEU A 160 40.81 -14.46 41.34
CA LEU A 160 40.55 -14.67 42.77
C LEU A 160 39.07 -14.58 43.13
N GLN A 161 38.32 -13.62 42.56
CA GLN A 161 36.88 -13.46 42.79
C GLN A 161 36.02 -14.64 42.32
N ARG A 162 36.53 -15.46 41.40
CA ARG A 162 35.85 -16.65 40.87
C ARG A 162 36.35 -17.95 41.49
N MET A 163 37.40 -17.90 42.30
CA MET A 163 37.89 -19.03 43.08
C MET A 163 37.04 -19.23 44.33
N LYS A 164 37.12 -20.41 44.92
CA LYS A 164 36.56 -20.70 46.25
C LYS A 164 37.28 -19.90 47.33
N ASP A 165 36.52 -19.37 48.29
CA ASP A 165 37.01 -18.55 49.40
C ASP A 165 38.16 -19.21 50.16
N GLU A 166 38.13 -20.53 50.35
CA GLU A 166 39.20 -21.27 51.04
C GLU A 166 40.52 -21.24 50.26
N SER A 167 40.44 -21.34 48.92
CA SER A 167 41.61 -21.28 48.05
C SER A 167 42.19 -19.87 48.01
N VAL A 168 41.33 -18.85 47.94
CA VAL A 168 41.73 -17.44 48.02
C VAL A 168 42.44 -17.15 49.33
N SER A 169 41.85 -17.56 50.46
CA SER A 169 42.43 -17.37 51.79
C SER A 169 43.80 -18.05 51.92
N ALA A 170 43.91 -19.30 51.46
CA ALA A 170 45.18 -20.04 51.48
C ALA A 170 46.27 -19.38 50.63
N ILE A 171 45.92 -18.80 49.48
CA ILE A 171 46.85 -18.10 48.58
C ILE A 171 47.27 -16.76 49.16
N LEU A 172 46.33 -15.94 49.63
CA LEU A 172 46.62 -14.63 50.22
C LEU A 172 47.52 -14.76 51.46
N MET A 173 47.35 -15.82 52.25
CA MET A 173 48.21 -16.12 53.40
C MET A 173 49.66 -16.44 53.02
N LYS A 174 49.90 -16.89 51.78
CA LYS A 174 51.25 -17.18 51.26
C LYS A 174 51.83 -16.02 50.43
N MET A 175 51.07 -14.95 50.25
CA MET A 175 51.49 -13.75 49.52
C MET A 175 52.13 -12.74 50.48
N ASP A 176 52.90 -11.78 49.94
CA ASP A 176 53.40 -10.66 50.74
C ASP A 176 52.25 -9.87 51.37
N PRO A 177 52.30 -9.52 52.68
CA PRO A 177 51.18 -8.87 53.36
C PRO A 177 50.74 -7.54 52.74
N LYS A 178 51.68 -6.77 52.18
CA LYS A 178 51.35 -5.49 51.53
C LYS A 178 50.58 -5.76 50.23
N ARG A 179 51.07 -6.69 49.41
CA ARG A 179 50.39 -7.08 48.16
C ARG A 179 49.01 -7.68 48.40
N ALA A 180 48.88 -8.58 49.36
CA ALA A 180 47.60 -9.19 49.73
C ALA A 180 46.58 -8.15 50.22
N GLY A 181 47.02 -7.18 51.02
CA GLY A 181 46.18 -6.06 51.47
C GLY A 181 45.74 -5.14 50.32
N GLU A 182 46.63 -4.86 49.37
CA GLU A 182 46.32 -4.06 48.17
C GLU A 182 45.25 -4.75 47.31
N LEU A 183 45.43 -6.03 46.97
CA LEU A 183 44.45 -6.81 46.21
C LEU A 183 43.11 -6.93 46.95
N SER A 184 43.13 -7.18 48.26
CA SER A 184 41.90 -7.28 49.07
C SER A 184 41.11 -5.97 49.09
N ASN A 185 41.81 -4.82 49.21
CA ASN A 185 41.17 -3.51 49.16
C ASN A 185 40.58 -3.21 47.78
N LYS A 186 41.22 -3.67 46.70
CA LYS A 186 40.72 -3.51 45.34
C LYS A 186 39.51 -4.41 45.05
N MET A 187 39.47 -5.62 45.62
CA MET A 187 38.30 -6.52 45.51
C MET A 187 37.07 -6.03 46.28
N ALA A 188 37.27 -5.27 47.36
CA ALA A 188 36.19 -4.78 48.21
C ALA A 188 35.52 -3.49 47.69
N ARG A 189 36.05 -2.87 46.64
CA ARG A 189 35.54 -1.65 46.01
C ARG A 189 34.79 -1.97 44.73
#